data_AF-A0A377AAJ3-F1
#
_entry.id   AF-A0A377AAJ3-F1
#
_cell.length_a   1.000
_cell.length_b   1.000
_cell.length_c   1.000
_cell.angle_alpha   90.00
_cell.angle_beta   90.00
_cell.angle_gamma   90.00
#
_symmetry.space_group_name_H-M   'P 1'
#
loop_
_entity.id
_entity.type
_entity.pdbx_description
1 polymer ?
#
loop_
_entity_poly.entity_id
_entity_poly.type
_entity_poly.pdbx_seq_one_letter_code
_entity_poly.pdbx_strand_id
1 'polypeptide(L)'
;MLRPLLAVRWVEAGKGVPPMRFAELLAGSELDAPLRAEIDELLERKQRAGEAEYGPRRPLLHAFIRAEQARGEIPPLLPDSREGDVKELDSLMYQTVMRRA
;
A
#
# COMPACT_ATOMS: atom_id res chain seq x y z
N MET A 1 -0.18 10.69 -1.95
CA MET A 1 -0.71 9.31 -1.94
C MET A 1 0.40 8.30 -2.26
N LEU A 2 1.43 8.17 -1.42
CA LEU A 2 2.53 7.20 -1.69
C LEU A 2 2.32 5.87 -0.97
N ARG A 3 1.70 5.93 0.21
CA ARG A 3 1.43 4.79 1.09
C ARG A 3 0.74 3.60 0.41
N PRO A 4 -0.37 3.75 -0.35
CA PRO A 4 -1.00 2.59 -0.99
C PRO A 4 -0.09 1.92 -2.02
N LEU A 5 0.70 2.70 -2.77
CA LEU A 5 1.61 2.15 -3.79
C LEU A 5 2.73 1.32 -3.16
N LEU A 6 3.33 1.81 -2.06
CA LEU A 6 4.35 1.06 -1.32
C LEU A 6 3.76 -0.18 -0.62
N ALA A 7 2.53 -0.10 -0.14
CA ALA A 7 1.85 -1.24 0.48
C ALA A 7 1.60 -2.37 -0.54
N VAL A 8 1.21 -2.04 -1.76
CA VAL A 8 1.08 -3.02 -2.86
C VAL A 8 2.43 -3.70 -3.12
N ARG A 9 3.50 -2.91 -3.35
CA ARG A 9 4.85 -3.47 -3.53
C ARG A 9 5.32 -4.35 -2.37
N TRP A 10 4.96 -3.99 -1.13
CA TRP A 10 5.30 -4.78 0.05
C TRP A 10 4.68 -6.18 0.00
N VAL A 11 3.38 -6.24 -0.33
CA VAL A 11 2.65 -7.50 -0.46
C VAL A 11 3.16 -8.31 -1.65
N GLU A 12 3.40 -7.66 -2.80
CA GLU A 12 4.00 -8.28 -3.99
C GLU A 12 5.40 -8.86 -3.71
N ALA A 13 6.18 -8.23 -2.83
CA ALA A 13 7.49 -8.71 -2.39
C ALA A 13 7.41 -9.86 -1.36
N GLY A 14 6.22 -10.36 -1.02
CA GLY A 14 6.03 -11.47 -0.09
C GLY A 14 6.35 -11.12 1.37
N LYS A 15 6.42 -9.84 1.72
CA LYS A 15 6.78 -9.37 3.07
C LYS A 15 5.61 -9.39 4.07
N GLY A 16 4.48 -10.01 3.69
CA GLY A 16 3.29 -10.13 4.52
C GLY A 16 2.54 -8.82 4.68
N VAL A 17 2.06 -8.56 5.90
CA VAL A 17 1.26 -7.35 6.21
C VAL A 17 2.16 -6.11 6.21
N PRO A 18 1.83 -5.06 5.44
CA PRO A 18 2.64 -3.84 5.40
C PRO A 18 2.59 -3.10 6.75
N PRO A 19 3.73 -2.58 7.25
CA PRO A 19 3.78 -1.90 8.55
C PRO A 19 2.96 -0.61 8.58
N MET A 20 2.41 -0.31 9.76
CA MET A 20 1.61 0.89 9.97
C MET A 20 2.47 2.17 10.02
N ARG A 21 3.77 2.06 10.29
CA ARG A 21 4.68 3.20 10.25
C ARG A 21 5.21 3.40 8.83
N PHE A 22 5.04 4.62 8.30
CA PHE A 22 5.47 4.92 6.94
C PHE A 22 6.99 4.81 6.76
N ALA A 23 7.76 5.22 7.77
CA ALA A 23 9.22 5.10 7.74
C ALA A 23 9.67 3.63 7.60
N GLU A 24 9.00 2.70 8.28
CA GLU A 24 9.29 1.26 8.18
C GLU A 24 8.89 0.71 6.80
N LEU A 25 7.71 1.12 6.31
CA LEU A 25 7.25 0.75 4.97
C LEU A 25 8.25 1.22 3.89
N LEU A 26 8.75 2.45 4.02
CA LEU A 26 9.73 3.03 3.10
C LEU A 26 11.09 2.35 3.22
N ALA A 27 11.55 2.05 4.44
CA ALA A 27 12.83 1.38 4.69
C ALA A 27 12.87 -0.03 4.09
N GLY A 28 11.77 -0.77 4.15
CA GLY A 28 11.67 -2.09 3.53
C GLY A 28 11.19 -2.07 2.07
N SER A 29 10.99 -0.88 1.47
CA SER A 29 10.66 -0.77 0.04
C SER A 29 11.93 -0.73 -0.80
N GLU A 30 12.00 -1.53 -1.85
CA GLU A 30 13.09 -1.48 -2.83
C GLU A 30 12.84 -0.31 -3.80
N LEU A 31 13.58 0.77 -3.60
CA LEU A 31 13.50 2.01 -4.38
C LEU A 31 14.91 2.42 -4.79
N ASP A 32 15.04 2.98 -5.98
CA ASP A 32 16.32 3.52 -6.45
C ASP A 32 16.80 4.65 -5.52
N ALA A 33 18.11 4.72 -5.29
CA ALA A 33 18.71 5.70 -4.37
C ALA A 33 18.29 7.17 -4.65
N PRO A 34 18.21 7.65 -5.92
CA PRO A 34 17.76 9.01 -6.21
C PRO A 34 16.28 9.26 -5.85
N LEU A 35 15.40 8.28 -6.10
CA LEU A 35 13.99 8.36 -5.75
C LEU A 35 13.82 8.36 -4.21
N ARG A 36 14.60 7.53 -3.52
CA ARG A 36 14.59 7.46 -2.06
C ARG A 36 14.99 8.80 -1.44
N ALA A 37 16.08 9.41 -1.92
CA ALA A 37 16.51 10.72 -1.45
C ALA A 37 15.44 11.81 -1.67
N GLU A 38 14.77 11.80 -2.82
CA GLU A 38 13.69 12.75 -3.13
C GLU A 38 12.47 12.58 -2.20
N ILE A 39 12.14 11.34 -1.81
CA ILE A 39 11.07 11.03 -0.85
C ILE A 39 11.44 11.48 0.56
N ASP A 40 12.67 11.19 1.01
CA ASP A 40 13.15 11.56 2.33
C ASP A 40 13.15 13.09 2.51
N GLU A 41 13.61 13.83 1.50
CA GLU A 41 13.57 15.29 1.48
C GLU A 41 12.13 15.84 1.53
N LEU A 42 11.19 15.18 0.85
CA LEU A 42 9.78 15.55 0.88
C LEU A 42 9.17 15.30 2.26
N LEU A 43 9.49 14.18 2.91
CA LEU A 43 9.04 13.86 4.27
C LEU A 43 9.54 14.89 5.28
N GLU A 44 10.81 15.25 5.17
CA GLU A 44 11.42 16.28 6.01
C GLU A 44 10.73 17.64 5.89
N ARG A 45 10.43 18.07 4.65
CA ARG A 45 9.69 19.31 4.41
C ARG A 45 8.26 19.23 4.94
N LYS A 46 7.55 18.12 4.69
CA LYS A 46 6.17 17.92 5.17
C LYS A 46 6.05 17.85 6.69
N GLN A 47 7.09 17.41 7.39
CA GLN A 47 7.11 17.43 8.86
C GLN A 47 7.31 18.85 9.41
N ARG A 48 7.96 19.75 8.66
CA ARG A 48 8.23 21.13 9.06
C ARG A 48 7.19 22.13 8.56
N ALA A 49 6.46 21.79 7.50
CA ALA A 49 5.40 22.60 6.88
C ALA A 49 4.02 22.25 7.43
N GLY A 50 3.10 23.22 7.46
CA GLY A 50 1.68 22.95 7.71
C GLY A 50 1.04 22.15 6.55
N GLU A 51 -0.04 21.41 6.83
CA GLU A 51 -0.68 20.45 5.90
C GLU A 51 -1.07 21.04 4.51
N ALA A 52 -1.18 22.36 4.39
CA ALA A 52 -1.67 23.04 3.19
C ALA A 52 -0.58 23.53 2.22
N GLU A 53 0.71 23.31 2.51
CA GLU A 53 1.78 23.86 1.66
C GLU A 53 2.02 23.00 0.41
N TYR A 54 1.64 23.54 -0.76
CA TYR A 54 1.85 22.92 -2.06
C TYR A 54 3.27 23.23 -2.55
N GLY A 55 4.16 22.23 -2.53
CA GLY A 55 5.50 22.33 -3.10
C GLY A 55 5.52 22.11 -4.62
N PRO A 56 6.61 22.50 -5.31
CA PRO A 56 6.79 22.21 -6.73
C PRO A 56 6.76 20.70 -6.98
N ARG A 57 6.33 20.31 -8.18
CA ARG A 57 6.28 18.90 -8.60
C ARG A 57 7.70 18.33 -8.60
N ARG A 58 7.89 17.24 -7.85
CA ARG A 58 9.16 16.51 -7.80
C ARG A 58 9.15 15.41 -8.88
N PRO A 59 10.08 15.44 -9.85
CA PRO A 59 9.96 14.68 -11.10
C PRO A 59 10.14 13.16 -10.92
N LEU A 60 11.05 12.69 -10.06
CA LEU A 60 11.28 11.25 -9.88
C LEU A 60 10.10 10.61 -9.16
N LEU A 61 9.59 11.26 -8.12
CA LEU A 61 8.41 10.83 -7.38
C LEU A 61 7.18 10.83 -8.28
N HIS A 62 7.03 11.84 -9.13
CA HIS A 62 5.92 11.89 -10.08
C HIS A 62 6.01 10.75 -11.10
N ALA A 63 7.19 10.48 -11.66
CA ALA A 63 7.41 9.38 -12.58
C ALA A 63 7.12 8.03 -11.90
N PHE A 64 7.59 7.84 -10.67
CA PHE A 64 7.29 6.65 -9.87
C PHE A 64 5.78 6.45 -9.69
N ILE A 65 5.04 7.47 -9.24
CA ILE A 65 3.60 7.37 -9.03
C ILE A 65 2.87 6.99 -10.33
N ARG A 66 3.26 7.60 -11.46
CA ARG A 66 2.67 7.29 -12.77
C ARG A 66 2.96 5.85 -13.20
N ALA A 67 4.18 5.37 -12.98
CA ALA A 67 4.57 4.00 -13.29
C ALA A 67 3.81 2.97 -12.43
N GLU A 68 3.70 3.21 -11.12
CA GLU A 68 2.94 2.32 -10.22
C GLU A 68 1.45 2.30 -10.54
N GLN A 69 0.86 3.45 -10.89
CA GLN A 69 -0.53 3.53 -11.32
C GLN A 69 -0.76 2.73 -12.62
N ALA A 70 0.10 2.93 -13.62
CA ALA A 70 0.02 2.19 -14.88
C ALA A 70 0.19 0.68 -14.67
N ARG A 71 1.05 0.24 -13.72
CA ARG A 71 1.16 -1.19 -13.36
C ARG A 71 -0.15 -1.73 -12.78
N GLY A 72 -0.80 -0.96 -11.90
CA GLY A 72 -2.03 -1.36 -11.22
C GLY A 72 -3.32 -1.26 -12.06
N GLU A 73 -3.29 -0.60 -13.22
CA GLU A 73 -4.45 -0.47 -14.11
C GLU A 73 -4.89 -1.80 -14.73
N ILE A 74 -3.97 -2.77 -14.82
CA ILE A 74 -4.27 -4.12 -15.32
C ILE A 74 -4.23 -5.08 -14.13
N PRO A 75 -5.38 -5.50 -13.58
CA PRO A 75 -5.41 -6.48 -12.52
C PRO A 75 -4.76 -7.78 -13.03
N PRO A 76 -3.82 -8.39 -12.30
CA PRO A 76 -3.43 -9.74 -12.61
C PRO A 76 -4.69 -10.62 -12.57
N LEU A 77 -4.81 -11.56 -13.50
CA LEU A 77 -5.85 -12.58 -13.44
C LEU A 77 -5.55 -13.43 -12.20
N LEU A 78 -6.16 -13.09 -11.07
CA LEU A 78 -6.08 -13.93 -9.89
C LEU A 78 -6.95 -15.16 -10.16
N PRO A 79 -6.50 -16.37 -9.77
CA PRO A 79 -7.35 -17.53 -9.79
C PRO A 79 -8.62 -17.21 -9.00
N ASP A 80 -9.77 -17.61 -9.55
CA ASP A 80 -11.05 -17.37 -8.92
C ASP A 80 -11.03 -17.99 -7.53
N SER A 81 -11.01 -17.15 -6.49
CA SER A 81 -10.87 -17.59 -5.11
C SER A 81 -12.19 -18.12 -4.55
N ARG A 82 -13.23 -18.26 -5.38
CA ARG A 82 -14.53 -18.87 -5.04
C ARG A 82 -14.43 -20.40 -4.94
N GLU A 83 -13.38 -20.90 -4.33
CA GLU A 83 -13.29 -22.29 -3.91
C GLU A 83 -13.92 -22.40 -2.51
N GLY A 84 -15.20 -22.82 -2.45
CA GLY A 84 -15.92 -23.07 -1.20
C GLY A 84 -17.42 -22.75 -1.28
N ASP A 85 -18.21 -23.30 -0.34
CA ASP A 85 -19.65 -23.01 -0.21
C ASP A 85 -19.85 -21.82 0.75
N VAL A 86 -20.39 -20.71 0.23
CA VAL A 86 -20.72 -19.51 1.02
C VAL A 86 -21.65 -19.86 2.19
N LYS A 87 -22.50 -20.89 2.05
CA LYS A 87 -23.40 -21.33 3.13
C LYS A 87 -22.66 -21.89 4.34
N GLU A 88 -21.48 -22.48 4.16
CA GLU A 88 -20.65 -22.96 5.27
C GLU A 88 -20.09 -21.79 6.08
N LEU A 89 -19.67 -20.71 5.40
CA LEU A 89 -19.24 -19.48 6.05
C LEU A 89 -20.38 -18.80 6.81
N ASP A 90 -21.56 -18.73 6.21
CA ASP A 90 -22.77 -18.18 6.86
C ASP A 90 -23.13 -18.99 8.12
N SER A 91 -23.08 -20.32 8.02
CA SER A 91 -23.35 -21.23 9.15
C SER A 91 -22.33 -21.06 10.28
N LEU A 92 -21.04 -20.93 9.95
CA LEU A 92 -19.97 -20.69 10.91
C LEU A 92 -20.14 -19.33 11.62
N MET A 93 -20.47 -18.29 10.87
CA MET A 93 -20.74 -16.96 11.41
C MET A 93 -21.93 -16.99 12.37
N TYR A 94 -23.05 -17.60 11.95
CA TYR A 94 -24.25 -17.74 12.77
C TYR A 94 -23.96 -18.47 14.08
N GLN A 95 -23.29 -19.63 14.02
CA GLN A 95 -22.92 -20.40 15.21
C GLN A 95 -21.99 -19.62 16.14
N THR A 96 -21.03 -18.86 15.60
CA THR A 96 -20.08 -18.07 16.40
C THR A 96 -20.77 -16.93 17.14
N VAL A 97 -21.72 -16.26 16.50
CA VAL A 97 -22.50 -15.17 17.09
C VAL A 97 -23.47 -15.71 18.15
N MET A 98 -24.22 -16.77 17.84
CA MET A 98 -25.23 -17.32 18.74
C MET A 98 -24.64 -18.08 19.94
N ARG A 99 -23.37 -18.51 19.88
CA ARG A 99 -22.67 -19.15 21.00
C ARG A 99 -22.13 -18.13 22.04
N ARG A 100 -22.18 -16.83 21.75
CA ARG A 100 -21.76 -15.73 22.64
C ARG A 100 -22.93 -14.94 23.25
N ALA A 101 -24.17 -15.35 23.00
CA ALA A 101 -25.39 -14.83 23.64
C ALA A 101 -25.85 -15.79 24.74
#